data_AF-A0A529K1R1-F1
#
_entry.id   AF-A0A529K1R1-F1
#
_cell.length_a   1.000
_cell.length_b   1.000
_cell.length_c   1.000
_cell.angle_alpha   90.00
_cell.angle_beta   90.00
_cell.angle_gamma   90.00
#
_symmetry.space_group_name_H-M   'P 1'
#
loop_
_entity.id
_entity.type
_entity.pdbx_description
1 polymer ?
#
loop_
_entity_poly.entity_id
_entity_poly.type
_entity_poly.pdbx_seq_one_letter_code
_entity_poly.pdbx_strand_id
1 'polypeptide(L)'
;MFAAMAAPVNNPDHGFCRDCLTFQRGEARRCERCGSPRLARHPELYRLHLAHIDCDAFYAAVEKRDNPALKDRPLIIGGGKRGVVSTACYVARIHGVRSAMPMFKALEACPEAVVIPPDMEKYARVGREVRAMM
;
A
#
# COMPACT_ATOMS: atom_id res chain seq x y z
N MET A 1 -30.48 14.60 -14.19
CA MET A 1 -30.70 13.15 -14.24
C MET A 1 -29.53 12.47 -13.57
N PHE A 2 -29.64 12.16 -12.28
CA PHE A 2 -28.63 11.35 -11.60
C PHE A 2 -28.70 9.94 -12.18
N ALA A 3 -27.57 9.45 -12.69
CA ALA A 3 -27.44 8.08 -13.16
C ALA A 3 -27.90 7.14 -12.05
N ALA A 4 -28.73 6.14 -12.40
CA ALA A 4 -29.17 5.10 -11.48
C ALA A 4 -27.93 4.57 -10.74
N MET A 5 -27.95 4.71 -9.41
CA MET A 5 -26.89 4.20 -8.54
C MET A 5 -26.65 2.74 -8.93
N ALA A 6 -25.42 2.42 -9.36
CA ALA A 6 -25.04 1.03 -9.55
C ALA A 6 -25.45 0.26 -8.29
N ALA A 7 -26.11 -0.89 -8.47
CA ALA A 7 -26.54 -1.73 -7.35
C ALA A 7 -25.38 -1.82 -6.35
N PRO A 8 -25.63 -1.64 -5.04
CA PRO A 8 -24.57 -1.61 -4.06
C PRO A 8 -23.68 -2.82 -4.26
N VAL A 9 -22.38 -2.57 -4.45
CA VAL A 9 -21.34 -3.62 -4.54
C VAL A 9 -21.42 -4.59 -3.35
N ASN A 10 -22.03 -4.10 -2.28
CA ASN A 10 -22.23 -4.69 -0.97
C ASN A 10 -23.71 -5.05 -0.78
N ASN A 11 -24.15 -6.22 -1.24
CA ASN A 11 -25.50 -6.74 -0.98
C ASN A 11 -25.39 -8.01 -0.09
N PRO A 12 -26.05 -8.06 1.08
CA PRO A 12 -25.98 -9.19 2.02
C PRO A 12 -26.44 -10.53 1.45
N ASP A 13 -27.25 -10.54 0.38
CA ASP A 13 -27.73 -11.74 -0.29
C ASP A 13 -26.69 -12.32 -1.26
N HIS A 14 -25.67 -11.53 -1.59
CA HIS A 14 -24.59 -11.93 -2.48
C HIS A 14 -23.42 -12.53 -1.68
N GLY A 15 -22.60 -13.32 -2.36
CA GLY A 15 -21.38 -13.90 -1.80
C GLY A 15 -20.19 -13.72 -2.73
N PHE A 16 -19.08 -14.38 -2.41
CA PHE A 16 -17.95 -14.50 -3.33
C PHE A 16 -17.32 -15.89 -3.26
N CYS A 17 -16.64 -16.28 -4.33
CA CYS A 17 -15.84 -17.50 -4.33
C CYS A 17 -14.51 -17.27 -3.62
N ARG A 18 -14.16 -18.10 -2.64
CA ARG A 18 -12.91 -17.99 -1.87
C ARG A 18 -11.66 -18.34 -2.67
N ASP A 19 -11.80 -18.89 -3.88
CA ASP A 19 -10.67 -19.32 -4.71
C ASP A 19 -10.38 -18.34 -5.84
N CYS A 20 -11.41 -17.81 -6.49
CA CYS A 20 -11.24 -16.88 -7.63
C CYS A 20 -11.79 -15.47 -7.36
N LEU A 21 -12.28 -15.21 -6.15
CA LEU A 21 -12.82 -13.93 -5.66
C LEU A 21 -13.99 -13.38 -6.50
N THR A 22 -14.58 -14.22 -7.35
CA THR A 22 -15.68 -13.78 -8.21
C THR A 22 -16.94 -13.64 -7.39
N PHE A 23 -17.59 -12.48 -7.52
CA PHE A 23 -18.88 -12.16 -6.90
C PHE A 23 -19.97 -13.14 -7.36
N GLN A 24 -20.83 -13.58 -6.43
CA GLN A 24 -21.88 -14.56 -6.67
C GLN A 24 -23.24 -13.96 -6.29
N ARG A 25 -24.10 -13.74 -7.28
CA ARG A 25 -25.38 -13.04 -7.09
C ARG A 25 -26.55 -13.96 -6.72
N GLY A 26 -26.54 -15.21 -7.20
CA GLY A 26 -27.60 -16.19 -6.90
C GLY A 26 -27.21 -17.20 -5.83
N GLU A 27 -28.10 -18.13 -5.47
CA GLU A 27 -27.88 -19.20 -4.48
C GLU A 27 -27.16 -20.45 -5.04
N ALA A 28 -26.43 -20.29 -6.14
CA ALA A 28 -25.71 -21.40 -6.76
C ALA A 28 -24.78 -22.08 -5.73
N ARG A 29 -24.79 -23.42 -5.72
CA ARG A 29 -23.93 -24.24 -4.83
C ARG A 29 -22.47 -24.28 -5.29
N ARG A 30 -22.17 -23.78 -6.48
CA ARG A 30 -20.84 -23.75 -7.10
C ARG A 30 -20.61 -22.39 -7.74
N CYS A 31 -19.35 -21.96 -7.75
CA CYS A 31 -18.95 -20.71 -8.38
C CYS A 31 -19.30 -20.71 -9.87
N GLU A 32 -20.02 -19.68 -10.31
CA GLU A 32 -20.41 -19.47 -11.72
C GLU A 32 -19.21 -19.33 -12.67
N ARG A 33 -18.01 -19.00 -12.15
CA ARG A 33 -16.79 -18.82 -12.94
C ARG A 33 -15.86 -20.03 -12.94
N CYS A 34 -15.53 -20.57 -11.76
CA CYS A 34 -14.51 -21.62 -11.64
C CYS A 34 -15.06 -22.97 -11.17
N GLY A 35 -16.37 -23.10 -10.93
CA GLY A 35 -17.00 -24.35 -10.47
C GLY A 35 -16.66 -24.75 -9.02
N SER A 36 -15.82 -23.98 -8.33
CA SER A 36 -15.44 -24.24 -6.94
C SER A 36 -16.68 -24.25 -6.02
N PRO A 37 -16.77 -25.21 -5.09
CA PRO A 37 -17.81 -25.23 -4.07
C PRO A 37 -17.53 -24.25 -2.90
N ARG A 38 -16.35 -23.61 -2.86
CA ARG A 38 -15.90 -22.76 -1.74
C ARG A 38 -16.49 -21.36 -1.84
N LEU A 39 -17.80 -21.25 -1.70
CA LEU A 39 -18.52 -19.98 -1.67
C LEU A 39 -18.65 -19.46 -0.24
N ALA A 40 -18.39 -18.16 -0.04
CA ALA A 40 -18.64 -17.46 1.21
C ALA A 40 -19.88 -16.58 1.07
N ARG A 41 -20.84 -16.74 1.99
CA ARG A 41 -22.03 -15.91 2.13
C ARG A 41 -22.23 -15.63 3.60
N HIS A 42 -22.57 -14.39 3.94
CA HIS A 42 -22.93 -14.03 5.30
C HIS A 42 -23.82 -12.78 5.23
N PRO A 43 -24.92 -12.70 5.99
CA PRO A 43 -25.77 -11.52 6.00
C PRO A 43 -25.03 -10.21 6.37
N GLU A 44 -23.88 -10.34 7.03
CA GLU A 44 -23.02 -9.21 7.41
C GLU A 44 -21.76 -9.08 6.56
N LEU A 45 -21.59 -9.92 5.53
CA LEU A 45 -20.38 -9.99 4.70
C LEU A 45 -19.94 -8.62 4.17
N TYR A 46 -20.92 -7.78 3.86
CA TYR A 46 -20.71 -6.44 3.34
C TYR A 46 -21.21 -5.33 4.26
N ARG A 47 -21.59 -5.67 5.50
CA ARG A 47 -21.96 -4.68 6.53
C ARG A 47 -20.74 -4.14 7.27
N LEU A 48 -19.63 -4.88 7.27
CA LEU A 48 -18.38 -4.41 7.83
C LEU A 48 -17.69 -3.48 6.82
N HIS A 49 -17.59 -2.19 7.17
CA HIS A 49 -16.77 -1.24 6.45
C HIS A 49 -15.31 -1.41 6.88
N LEU A 50 -14.45 -1.81 5.94
CA LEU A 50 -13.00 -1.91 6.14
C LEU A 50 -12.31 -0.86 5.28
N ALA A 51 -11.44 -0.07 5.91
CA ALA A 51 -10.54 0.85 5.22
C ALA A 51 -9.10 0.38 5.46
N HIS A 52 -8.33 0.27 4.38
CA HIS A 52 -6.89 0.06 4.46
C HIS A 52 -6.20 1.38 4.12
N ILE A 53 -5.42 1.91 5.07
CA ILE A 53 -4.67 3.15 4.89
C ILE A 53 -3.18 2.82 5.01
N ASP A 54 -2.42 3.16 3.98
CA ASP A 54 -0.97 3.02 3.93
C ASP A 54 -0.35 4.36 3.56
N CYS A 55 0.73 4.74 4.23
CA CYS A 55 1.42 6.00 3.99
C CYS A 55 2.46 5.86 2.88
N ASP A 56 2.24 6.55 1.77
CA ASP A 56 3.12 6.52 0.61
C ASP A 56 4.56 6.91 0.94
N ALA A 57 5.50 6.00 0.66
CA ALA A 57 6.94 6.20 0.87
C ALA A 57 7.28 6.85 2.22
N PHE A 58 6.61 6.42 3.30
CA PHE A 58 6.47 7.14 4.57
C PHE A 58 7.74 7.87 5.07
N TYR A 59 8.87 7.18 5.26
CA TYR A 59 10.08 7.82 5.78
C TYR A 59 10.63 8.90 4.84
N ALA A 60 10.65 8.64 3.54
CA ALA A 60 11.11 9.62 2.55
C ALA A 60 10.13 10.80 2.43
N ALA A 61 8.82 10.57 2.58
CA ALA A 61 7.82 11.63 2.60
C ALA A 61 8.00 12.57 3.81
N VAL A 62 8.30 12.01 4.99
CA VAL A 62 8.62 12.78 6.20
C VAL A 62 9.85 13.65 6.00
N GLU A 63 10.93 13.11 5.44
CA GLU A 63 12.15 13.90 5.15
C GLU A 63 11.91 15.00 4.12
N LYS A 64 11.15 14.72 3.05
CA LYS A 64 10.81 15.73 2.03
C LYS A 64 9.89 16.83 2.54
N ARG A 65 8.98 16.50 3.47
CA ARG A 65 8.12 17.49 4.14
C ARG A 65 8.97 18.49 4.94
N ASP A 66 9.94 17.99 5.67
CA ASP A 66 10.74 18.79 6.60
C ASP A 66 11.91 19.52 5.92
N ASN A 67 12.32 19.08 4.72
CA ASN A 67 13.36 19.72 3.93
C ASN A 67 12.92 19.93 2.47
N PRO A 68 12.47 21.14 2.11
CA PRO A 68 12.02 21.47 0.75
C PRO A 68 13.07 21.24 -0.35
N ALA A 69 14.37 21.28 -0.03
CA ALA A 69 15.44 21.03 -1.00
C ALA A 69 15.44 19.58 -1.51
N LEU A 70 14.76 18.66 -0.82
CA LEU A 70 14.65 17.25 -1.21
C LEU A 70 13.45 16.95 -2.12
N LYS A 71 12.54 17.92 -2.32
CA LYS A 71 11.24 17.70 -2.98
C LYS A 71 11.36 16.96 -4.32
N ASP A 72 12.25 17.43 -5.19
CA ASP A 72 12.44 16.89 -6.54
C ASP A 72 13.69 16.00 -6.68
N ARG A 73 14.36 15.69 -5.55
CA ARG A 73 15.55 14.83 -5.52
C ARG A 73 15.17 13.35 -5.41
N PRO A 74 15.93 12.43 -6.06
CA PRO A 74 15.90 11.02 -5.68
C PRO A 74 16.44 10.90 -4.26
N LEU A 75 15.65 10.27 -3.39
CA LEU A 75 15.90 10.16 -1.95
C LEU A 75 15.74 8.71 -1.51
N ILE A 76 16.75 8.24 -0.79
CA ILE A 76 16.82 6.92 -0.19
C ILE A 76 17.00 7.09 1.32
N ILE A 77 16.12 6.47 2.10
CA ILE A 77 16.30 6.27 3.53
C ILE A 77 16.90 4.89 3.73
N GLY A 78 18.09 4.84 4.31
CA GLY A 78 18.85 3.60 4.49
C GLY A 78 20.33 3.89 4.75
N GLY A 79 21.15 2.85 4.74
CA GLY A 79 22.60 2.98 4.96
C GLY A 79 23.17 1.89 5.85
N GLY A 80 24.45 2.04 6.19
CA GLY A 80 25.24 1.05 6.95
C GLY A 80 26.09 0.14 6.06
N LYS A 81 27.14 -0.46 6.65
CA LYS A 81 28.21 -1.20 5.94
C LYS A 81 27.70 -2.41 5.14
N ARG A 82 26.55 -2.97 5.54
CA ARG A 82 25.79 -4.04 4.85
C ARG A 82 24.29 -3.72 4.87
N GLY A 83 23.99 -2.43 4.71
CA GLY A 83 22.64 -1.91 4.81
C GLY A 83 21.75 -2.27 3.63
N VAL A 84 20.44 -2.10 3.86
CA VAL A 84 19.42 -2.13 2.83
C VAL A 84 18.66 -0.81 2.81
N VAL A 85 17.97 -0.55 1.71
CA VAL A 85 17.02 0.55 1.58
C VAL A 85 15.84 0.30 2.51
N SER A 86 15.67 1.14 3.53
CA SER A 86 14.47 1.14 4.38
C SER A 86 13.28 1.68 3.61
N THR A 87 13.46 2.75 2.85
CA THR A 87 12.43 3.38 2.00
C THR A 87 13.09 4.19 0.89
N ALA A 88 12.48 4.24 -0.28
CA ALA A 88 12.88 5.13 -1.37
C ALA A 88 11.69 5.95 -1.85
N CYS A 89 11.91 7.22 -2.16
CA CYS A 89 10.89 8.08 -2.76
C CYS A 89 10.59 7.64 -4.20
N TYR A 90 9.44 8.05 -4.76
CA TYR A 90 9.05 7.66 -6.12
C TYR A 90 10.07 8.06 -7.19
N VAL A 91 10.74 9.20 -7.03
CA VAL A 91 11.81 9.63 -7.96
C VAL A 91 12.92 8.58 -8.00
N ALA A 92 13.43 8.11 -6.85
CA ALA A 92 14.43 7.04 -6.80
C ALA A 92 13.87 5.69 -7.30
N ARG A 93 12.58 5.40 -7.08
CA ARG A 93 11.94 4.16 -7.57
C ARG A 93 11.87 4.08 -9.10
N ILE A 94 11.78 5.21 -9.80
CA ILE A 94 11.82 5.26 -11.27
C ILE A 94 13.15 4.70 -11.80
N HIS A 95 14.24 4.93 -11.07
CA HIS A 95 15.57 4.39 -11.38
C HIS A 95 15.75 2.93 -10.96
N GLY A 96 14.71 2.26 -10.46
CA GLY A 96 14.75 0.84 -10.10
C GLY A 96 15.09 0.54 -8.64
N VAL A 97 15.26 1.57 -7.80
CA VAL A 97 15.49 1.40 -6.36
C VAL A 97 14.23 0.85 -5.69
N ARG A 98 14.37 -0.16 -4.81
CA ARG A 98 13.26 -0.80 -4.09
C ARG A 98 13.56 -0.92 -2.60
N SER A 99 12.52 -1.00 -1.78
CA SER A 99 12.68 -1.35 -0.36
C SER A 99 13.35 -2.72 -0.21
N ALA A 100 14.14 -2.88 0.86
CA ALA A 100 15.00 -4.04 1.14
C ALA A 100 16.11 -4.33 0.10
N MET A 101 16.29 -3.47 -0.91
CA MET A 101 17.43 -3.58 -1.84
C MET A 101 18.74 -3.30 -1.10
N PRO A 102 19.83 -4.07 -1.33
CA PRO A 102 21.15 -3.74 -0.81
C PRO A 102 21.59 -2.34 -1.24
N MET A 103 22.15 -1.56 -0.32
CA MET A 103 22.50 -0.15 -0.59
C MET A 103 23.44 0.03 -1.79
N PHE A 104 24.39 -0.90 -1.99
CA PHE A 104 25.30 -0.83 -3.14
C PHE A 104 24.57 -0.94 -4.48
N LYS A 105 23.56 -1.82 -4.59
CA LYS A 105 22.74 -1.94 -5.80
C LYS A 105 21.83 -0.73 -5.99
N ALA A 106 21.32 -0.17 -4.90
CA ALA A 106 20.48 1.02 -4.96
C ALA A 106 21.27 2.24 -5.48
N LEU A 107 22.52 2.40 -5.04
CA LEU A 107 23.42 3.46 -5.50
C LEU A 107 23.95 3.22 -6.92
N GLU A 108 24.14 1.96 -7.32
CA GLU A 108 24.44 1.62 -8.72
C GLU A 108 23.27 1.98 -9.64
N ALA A 109 22.03 1.72 -9.20
CA ALA A 109 20.82 2.03 -9.96
C ALA A 109 20.51 3.54 -10.01
N CYS A 110 20.81 4.29 -8.95
CA CYS A 110 20.56 5.72 -8.83
C CYS A 110 21.75 6.44 -8.16
N PRO A 111 22.83 6.71 -8.92
CA PRO A 111 24.07 7.30 -8.38
C PRO A 111 23.91 8.72 -7.81
N GLU A 112 22.91 9.47 -8.28
CA GLU A 112 22.59 10.83 -7.87
C GLU A 112 21.65 10.91 -6.64
N ALA A 113 21.24 9.75 -6.12
CA ALA A 113 20.38 9.65 -4.94
C ALA A 113 21.01 10.31 -3.71
N VAL A 114 20.21 11.13 -3.03
CA VAL A 114 20.52 11.58 -1.68
C VAL A 114 20.22 10.42 -0.73
N VAL A 115 21.17 10.07 0.13
CA VAL A 115 20.99 9.02 1.14
C VAL A 115 20.94 9.66 2.52
N ILE A 116 19.88 9.35 3.28
CA ILE A 116 19.69 9.80 4.66
C ILE A 116 19.59 8.58 5.58
N PRO A 117 20.35 8.52 6.70
CA PRO A 117 20.18 7.45 7.68
C PRO A 117 18.79 7.55 8.35
N PRO A 118 18.17 6.41 8.70
CA PRO A 118 16.83 6.42 9.29
C PRO A 118 16.80 7.06 10.69
N ASP A 119 15.87 8.00 10.90
CA ASP A 119 15.52 8.56 12.20
C ASP A 119 14.23 7.90 12.74
N MET A 120 14.41 6.78 13.44
CA MET A 120 13.27 5.98 13.91
C MET A 120 12.41 6.67 14.96
N GLU A 121 12.99 7.57 15.76
CA GLU A 121 12.24 8.33 16.77
C GLU A 121 11.28 9.31 16.09
N LYS A 122 11.81 10.07 15.11
CA LYS A 122 11.01 10.98 14.28
C LYS A 122 9.88 10.25 13.56
N TYR A 123 10.19 9.13 12.90
CA TYR A 123 9.18 8.36 12.16
C TYR A 123 8.10 7.76 13.07
N ALA A 124 8.48 7.27 14.25
CA ALA A 124 7.52 6.77 15.23
C ALA A 124 6.59 7.87 15.76
N ARG A 125 7.12 9.08 15.99
CA ARG A 125 6.31 10.24 16.39
C ARG A 125 5.29 10.62 15.32
N VAL A 126 5.72 10.79 14.07
CA VAL A 126 4.79 11.11 12.96
C VAL A 126 3.77 9.98 12.75
N GLY A 127 4.17 8.72 12.90
CA GLY A 127 3.25 7.59 12.80
C GLY A 127 2.14 7.62 13.86
N ARG A 128 2.43 8.12 15.08
CA ARG A 128 1.41 8.34 16.12
C ARG A 128 0.47 9.51 15.77
N GLU A 129 1.01 10.59 15.20
CA GLU A 129 0.20 11.73 14.73
C GLU A 129 -0.81 11.29 13.66
N VAL A 130 -0.37 10.50 12.67
CA VAL A 130 -1.26 9.94 11.63
C VAL A 130 -2.34 9.04 12.21
N ARG A 131 -1.98 8.15 13.15
CA ARG A 131 -2.94 7.26 13.82
C ARG A 131 -3.99 8.01 14.64
N ALA A 132 -3.66 9.17 15.20
CA ALA A 132 -4.61 9.98 15.96
C ALA A 132 -5.67 10.66 15.09
N MET A 133 -5.47 10.70 13.76
CA MET A 133 -6.41 11.27 12.79
C MET A 133 -7.34 10.20 12.16
N MET A 134 -7.11 8.93 12.48
CA MET A 134 -7.88 7.78 12.00
C MET A 134 -8.95 7.39 13.02
#